data_AF-A0AAC9AVD6-F1
#
_entry.id   AF-A0AAC9AVD6-F1
#
_cell.length_a   1.000
_cell.length_b   1.000
_cell.length_c   1.000
_cell.angle_alpha   90.00
_cell.angle_beta   90.00
_cell.angle_gamma   90.00
#
_symmetry.space_group_name_H-M   'P 1'
#
loop_
_entity.id
_entity.type
_entity.pdbx_description
1 polymer ?
#
loop_
_entity_poly.entity_id
_entity_poly.type
_entity_poly.pdbx_seq_one_letter_code
_entity_poly.pdbx_strand_id
1 'polypeptide(L)'
;MVYRKGERPVEKQVVDYSPDHPVASAIADGDHWLDAWLGQMCTPWEAITRKTGISRERIEELNDDAEPTSDEIEKLAALWWVTPEGLRTSIDQANGT
;
A
#
# COMPACT_ATOMS: atom_id res chain seq x y z
N MET A 1 34.96 0.13 1.50
CA MET A 1 33.54 0.54 1.59
C MET A 1 33.47 2.00 1.17
N VAL A 2 33.11 2.27 -0.09
CA VAL A 2 33.11 3.64 -0.63
C VAL A 2 31.74 4.24 -0.36
N TYR A 3 31.66 5.17 0.59
CA TYR A 3 30.48 5.98 0.83
C TYR A 3 30.50 7.16 -0.16
N ARG A 4 29.54 7.22 -1.10
CA ARG A 4 29.38 8.40 -1.95
C ARG A 4 28.59 9.46 -1.18
N LYS A 5 29.32 10.43 -0.64
CA LYS A 5 28.76 11.61 0.04
C LYS A 5 28.10 12.52 -1.01
N GLY A 6 26.79 12.75 -0.93
CA GLY A 6 26.11 13.82 -1.68
C GLY A 6 24.88 13.44 -2.51
N GLU A 7 24.39 12.21 -2.46
CA GLU A 7 23.14 11.83 -3.13
C GLU A 7 21.96 12.49 -2.40
N ARG A 8 21.33 13.49 -3.04
CA ARG A 8 20.08 14.09 -2.55
C ARG A 8 19.03 12.97 -2.50
N PRO A 9 18.20 12.89 -1.44
CA PRO A 9 17.09 11.94 -1.41
C PRO A 9 16.27 12.13 -2.69
N VAL A 10 16.05 11.06 -3.45
CA VAL A 10 15.13 11.10 -4.59
C VAL A 10 13.75 11.47 -4.04
N GLU A 11 13.19 12.57 -4.52
CA GLU A 11 11.84 12.98 -4.17
C GLU A 11 10.89 11.87 -4.60
N LYS A 12 10.23 11.26 -3.62
CA LYS A 12 9.25 10.21 -3.87
C LYS A 12 7.97 10.89 -4.34
N GLN A 13 7.67 10.74 -5.62
CA GLN A 13 6.45 11.27 -6.21
C GLN A 13 5.29 10.39 -5.81
N VAL A 14 4.18 11.02 -5.40
CA VAL A 14 2.92 10.32 -5.20
C VAL A 14 2.42 9.89 -6.58
N VAL A 15 2.12 8.60 -6.73
CA VAL A 15 1.58 8.01 -7.96
C VAL A 15 0.12 7.66 -7.71
N ASP A 16 -0.78 8.15 -8.57
CA ASP A 16 -2.18 7.77 -8.49
C ASP A 16 -2.39 6.32 -8.91
N TYR A 17 -3.28 5.64 -8.20
CA TYR A 17 -3.81 4.36 -8.65
C TYR A 17 -4.60 4.58 -9.95
N SER A 18 -4.33 3.73 -10.94
CA SER A 18 -5.00 3.76 -12.23
C SER A 18 -5.17 2.32 -12.75
N PRO A 19 -6.02 2.09 -13.76
CA PRO A 19 -6.21 0.75 -14.34
C PRO A 19 -4.92 0.13 -14.89
N ASP A 20 -3.95 0.94 -15.29
CA ASP A 20 -2.64 0.47 -15.80
C ASP A 20 -1.62 0.21 -14.67
N HIS A 21 -1.99 0.47 -13.41
CA HIS A 21 -1.10 0.27 -12.27
C HIS A 21 -0.87 -1.25 -12.05
N PRO A 22 0.35 -1.72 -11.72
CA PRO A 22 0.61 -3.15 -11.52
C PRO A 22 -0.30 -3.82 -10.47
N VAL A 23 -0.69 -3.07 -9.43
CA VAL A 23 -1.66 -3.53 -8.43
C VAL A 23 -3.04 -3.80 -9.04
N ALA A 24 -3.47 -3.01 -10.03
CA ALA A 24 -4.75 -3.24 -10.71
C ALA A 24 -4.74 -4.56 -11.49
N SER A 25 -3.60 -4.93 -12.08
CA SER A 25 -3.40 -6.24 -12.73
C SER A 25 -3.46 -7.37 -11.71
N ALA A 26 -2.74 -7.26 -10.60
CA ALA A 26 -2.74 -8.27 -9.54
C ALA A 26 -4.15 -8.50 -8.97
N ILE A 27 -4.89 -7.43 -8.71
CA ILE A 27 -6.29 -7.51 -8.27
C ILE A 27 -7.17 -8.18 -9.34
N ALA A 28 -6.98 -7.84 -10.62
CA ALA A 28 -7.73 -8.48 -11.71
C ALA A 28 -7.43 -9.98 -11.85
N ASP A 29 -6.22 -10.41 -11.49
CA ASP A 29 -5.81 -11.81 -11.44
C ASP A 29 -6.33 -12.55 -10.19
N GLY A 30 -6.96 -11.81 -9.25
CA GLY A 30 -7.61 -12.35 -8.05
C GLY A 30 -6.81 -12.20 -6.76
N ASP A 31 -5.71 -11.45 -6.77
CA ASP A 31 -4.96 -11.17 -5.55
C ASP A 31 -5.77 -10.28 -4.61
N HIS A 32 -5.71 -10.57 -3.30
CA HIS A 32 -6.24 -9.71 -2.27
C HIS A 32 -5.56 -8.33 -2.31
N TRP A 33 -6.31 -7.24 -2.11
CA TRP A 33 -5.80 -5.87 -2.29
C TRP A 33 -4.53 -5.61 -1.46
N LEU A 34 -4.48 -6.11 -0.21
CA LEU A 34 -3.35 -5.89 0.68
C LEU A 34 -2.11 -6.64 0.16
N ASP A 35 -2.26 -7.89 -0.28
CA ASP A 35 -1.16 -8.69 -0.84
C ASP A 35 -0.61 -8.09 -2.12
N ALA A 36 -1.49 -7.57 -2.99
CA ALA A 36 -1.09 -6.87 -4.21
C ALA A 36 -0.21 -5.65 -3.89
N TRP A 37 -0.59 -4.83 -2.91
CA TRP A 37 0.22 -3.68 -2.47
C TRP A 37 1.51 -4.10 -1.75
N LEU A 38 1.47 -5.11 -0.86
CA LEU A 38 2.64 -5.65 -0.17
C LEU A 38 3.70 -6.13 -1.17
N GLY A 39 3.25 -6.89 -2.18
CA GLY A 39 4.09 -7.42 -3.26
C GLY A 39 4.68 -6.32 -4.13
N GLN A 40 3.83 -5.43 -4.66
CA GLN A 40 4.27 -4.34 -5.52
C GLN A 40 5.26 -3.39 -4.82
N MET A 41 4.97 -3.04 -3.58
CA MET A 41 5.77 -2.07 -2.82
C MET A 41 6.88 -2.72 -2.00
N CYS A 42 7.05 -4.05 -2.10
CA CYS A 42 8.02 -4.84 -1.35
C CYS A 42 8.01 -4.49 0.15
N THR A 43 6.81 -4.30 0.72
CA THR A 43 6.64 -3.82 2.09
C THR A 43 6.33 -5.00 3.00
N PRO A 44 7.26 -5.45 3.87
CA PRO A 44 6.93 -6.51 4.82
C PRO A 44 5.98 -5.98 5.90
N TRP A 45 5.19 -6.86 6.49
CA TRP A 45 4.17 -6.50 7.47
C TRP A 45 4.74 -5.76 8.70
N GLU A 46 5.92 -6.15 9.19
CA GLU A 46 6.58 -5.41 10.28
C GLU A 46 6.92 -3.96 9.89
N ALA A 47 7.21 -3.71 8.62
CA ALA A 47 7.46 -2.36 8.14
C ALA A 47 6.19 -1.53 8.12
N ILE A 48 5.01 -2.13 7.90
CA ILE A 48 3.72 -1.43 8.05
C ILE A 48 3.59 -0.99 9.50
N THR A 49 3.60 -1.92 10.46
CA THR A 49 3.43 -1.59 11.89
C THR A 49 4.39 -0.51 12.35
N ARG A 50 5.68 -0.62 12.01
CA ARG A 50 6.69 0.36 12.42
C ARG A 50 6.46 1.76 11.81
N LYS A 51 5.95 1.84 10.58
CA LYS A 51 5.84 3.12 9.85
C LYS A 51 4.47 3.79 9.98
N THR A 52 3.41 3.00 10.17
CA THR A 52 2.03 3.50 10.25
C THR A 52 1.48 3.48 11.67
N GLY A 53 2.07 2.67 12.55
CA GLY A 53 1.54 2.41 13.89
C GLY A 53 0.32 1.47 13.91
N ILE A 54 -0.09 0.91 12.77
CA ILE A 54 -1.17 -0.09 12.71
C ILE A 54 -0.66 -1.39 13.34
N SER A 55 -1.39 -1.92 14.32
CA SER A 55 -0.98 -3.13 15.04
C SER A 55 -0.90 -4.33 14.10
N ARG A 56 -0.06 -5.30 14.44
CA ARG A 56 0.06 -6.55 13.68
C ARG A 56 -1.28 -7.27 13.55
N GLU A 57 -2.02 -7.38 14.66
CA GLU A 57 -3.36 -7.96 14.73
C GLU A 57 -4.33 -7.24 13.78
N ARG A 58 -4.29 -5.90 13.75
CA ARG A 58 -5.16 -5.13 12.85
C ARG A 58 -4.78 -5.33 11.37
N ILE A 59 -3.50 -5.49 11.04
CA ILE A 59 -3.09 -5.83 9.67
C ILE A 59 -3.59 -7.23 9.29
N GLU A 60 -3.62 -8.18 10.23
CA GLU A 60 -4.19 -9.51 10.00
C GLU A 60 -5.70 -9.44 9.76
N GLU A 61 -6.44 -8.64 10.54
CA GLU A 61 -7.85 -8.39 10.28
C GLU A 61 -8.08 -7.78 8.89
N LEU A 62 -7.27 -6.80 8.49
CA LEU A 62 -7.35 -6.20 7.15
C LEU A 62 -7.00 -7.20 6.03
N ASN A 63 -6.17 -8.19 6.34
CA ASN A 63 -5.87 -9.30 5.43
C ASN A 63 -7.03 -10.31 5.33
N ASP A 64 -7.85 -10.39 6.38
CA ASP A 64 -9.06 -11.21 6.46
C ASP A 64 -10.32 -10.42 6.06
N ASP A 65 -10.18 -9.51 5.08
CA ASP A 65 -11.26 -8.69 4.49
C ASP A 65 -11.96 -7.71 5.45
N ALA A 66 -11.37 -7.37 6.60
CA ALA A 66 -11.92 -6.31 7.44
C ALA A 66 -11.85 -4.95 6.74
N GLU A 67 -12.92 -4.16 6.86
CA GLU A 67 -12.98 -2.83 6.25
C GLU A 67 -11.95 -1.89 6.93
N PRO A 68 -11.06 -1.24 6.14
CA PRO A 68 -10.12 -0.28 6.68
C PRO A 68 -10.82 1.05 7.01
N THR A 69 -10.43 1.63 8.14
CA THR A 69 -10.87 2.97 8.51
C THR A 69 -10.20 4.03 7.63
N SER A 70 -10.77 5.24 7.58
CA SER A 70 -10.18 6.33 6.80
C SER A 70 -8.75 6.71 7.25
N ASP A 71 -8.46 6.63 8.55
CA ASP A 71 -7.11 6.88 9.08
C ASP A 71 -6.11 5.79 8.65
N GLU A 72 -6.53 4.52 8.60
CA GLU A 72 -5.70 3.41 8.10
C GLU A 72 -5.39 3.57 6.62
N ILE A 73 -6.39 3.97 5.82
CA ILE A 73 -6.22 4.27 4.40
C ILE A 73 -5.21 5.41 4.22
N GLU A 74 -5.33 6.51 4.96
CA GLU A 74 -4.38 7.63 4.86
C GLU A 74 -2.95 7.20 5.20
N LYS A 75 -2.77 6.40 6.26
CA LYS A 75 -1.47 5.88 6.68
C LYS A 75 -0.85 4.93 5.66
N LEU A 76 -1.62 4.01 5.10
CA LEU A 76 -1.15 3.07 4.08
C LEU A 76 -0.86 3.78 2.75
N ALA A 77 -1.72 4.73 2.35
CA ALA A 77 -1.51 5.56 1.17
C ALA A 77 -0.21 6.37 1.27
N ALA A 78 0.02 7.02 2.43
CA ALA A 78 1.26 7.75 2.70
C ALA A 78 2.50 6.83 2.71
N LEU A 79 2.36 5.59 3.21
CA LEU A 79 3.43 4.59 3.20
C LEU A 79 3.85 4.19 1.79
N TRP A 80 2.87 4.03 0.89
CA TRP A 80 3.09 3.56 -0.48
C TRP A 80 3.20 4.67 -1.53
N TRP A 81 3.13 5.94 -1.10
CA TRP A 81 3.16 7.12 -1.97
C TRP A 81 2.06 7.07 -3.02
N VAL A 82 0.85 6.76 -2.57
CA VAL A 82 -0.37 6.82 -3.39
C VAL A 82 -1.39 7.74 -2.72
N THR A 83 -2.39 8.17 -3.47
CA THR A 83 -3.48 8.97 -2.89
C THR A 83 -4.42 8.07 -2.07
N PRO A 84 -5.01 8.57 -0.96
CA PRO A 84 -6.02 7.83 -0.21
C PRO A 84 -7.22 7.42 -1.05
N GLU A 85 -7.60 8.27 -2.01
CA GLU A 85 -8.66 7.99 -2.99
C GLU A 85 -8.27 6.84 -3.93
N GLY A 86 -7.05 6.86 -4.48
CA GLY A 86 -6.55 5.77 -5.30
C GLY A 86 -6.47 4.43 -4.54
N LEU A 87 -6.05 4.46 -3.28
CA LEU A 87 -6.03 3.27 -2.44
C LEU A 87 -7.45 2.73 -2.20
N ARG A 88 -8.43 3.59 -1.89
CA ARG A 88 -9.85 3.20 -1.79
C ARG A 88 -10.36 2.55 -3.06
N THR A 89 -10.13 3.16 -4.21
CA THR A 89 -10.55 2.61 -5.50
C THR A 89 -9.96 1.21 -5.75
N SER A 90 -8.71 0.97 -5.35
CA SER A 90 -8.12 -0.37 -5.45
C SER A 90 -8.80 -1.40 -4.54
N ILE A 91 -9.19 -1.00 -3.33
CA ILE A 91 -9.91 -1.86 -2.38
C ILE A 91 -11.31 -2.17 -2.91
N ASP A 92 -12.05 -1.17 -3.37
CA ASP A 92 -13.39 -1.33 -3.95
C ASP A 92 -13.36 -2.27 -5.17
N GLN A 93 -12.35 -2.10 -6.04
CA GLN A 93 -12.14 -2.96 -7.20
C GLN A 93 -11.88 -4.42 -6.78
N ALA A 94 -11.07 -4.66 -5.75
CA ALA A 94 -10.78 -6.00 -5.25
C ALA A 94 -12.01 -6.67 -4.61
N ASN A 95 -12.83 -5.88 -3.91
CA ASN A 95 -14.07 -6.35 -3.29
C ASN A 95 -15.22 -6.51 -4.31
N GLY A 96 -15.02 -6.10 -5.56
CA GLY A 96 -16.04 -6.17 -6.63
C GLY A 96 -17.24 -5.24 -6.40
N THR A 97 -17.03 -4.14 -5.69
CA THR A 97 -18.09 -3.15 -5.34
C THR A 97 -18.07 -1.94 -6.27
#